data_AF-A0A381SRJ2-F1
#
_entry.id   AF-A0A381SRJ2-F1
#
_cell.length_a   1.000
_cell.length_b   1.000
_cell.length_c   1.000
_cell.angle_alpha   90.00
_cell.angle_beta   90.00
_cell.angle_gamma   90.00
#
_symmetry.space_group_name_H-M   'P 1'
#
loop_
_entity.id
_entity.type
_entity.pdbx_description
1 polymer ?
#
loop_
_entity_poly.entity_id
_entity_poly.type
_entity_poly.pdbx_seq_one_letter_code
_entity_poly.pdbx_strand_id
1 'polypeptide(L)' 'MLKGGVIMDVVDAGQARIAEDAGATAVMALERVPSDIRRDGGVARMSDPEMIEAIQAAVTIPVMAKARIGHFAEAQI' A
#
# COMPACT_ATOMS: atom_id res chain seq x y z
N MET A 1 -8.01 13.41 8.90
CA MET A 1 -9.20 12.76 8.30
C MET A 1 -9.17 11.22 8.35
N LEU A 2 -8.28 10.58 9.14
CA LEU A 2 -8.18 9.10 9.18
C LEU A 2 -8.86 8.45 10.41
N LYS A 3 -9.09 9.22 11.48
CA LYS A 3 -9.65 8.72 12.74
C LYS A 3 -11.07 8.18 12.53
N GLY A 4 -11.30 6.96 13.00
CA GLY A 4 -12.60 6.27 12.89
C GLY A 4 -12.83 5.55 11.56
N GLY A 5 -11.85 5.54 10.65
CA GLY A 5 -11.92 4.80 9.39
C GLY A 5 -11.06 3.53 9.35
N VAL A 6 -11.12 2.85 8.21
CA VAL A 6 -10.34 1.64 7.91
C VAL A 6 -9.33 1.95 6.82
N ILE A 7 -8.09 1.48 6.99
CA ILE A 7 -7.03 1.53 5.98
C ILE A 7 -6.87 0.11 5.43
N MET A 8 -6.95 -0.06 4.11
CA MET A 8 -6.90 -1.37 3.47
C MET A 8 -5.58 -1.58 2.72
N ASP A 9 -4.94 -2.72 2.96
CA ASP A 9 -3.80 -3.20 2.17
C ASP A 9 -4.29 -3.60 0.77
N VAL A 10 -3.64 -3.10 -0.30
CA VAL A 10 -3.99 -3.37 -1.70
C VAL A 10 -2.75 -3.64 -2.55
N VAL A 11 -2.87 -4.57 -3.51
CA VAL A 11 -1.73 -4.98 -4.37
C VAL A 11 -1.82 -4.51 -5.82
N ASP A 12 -2.91 -3.85 -6.21
CA ASP A 12 -3.11 -3.29 -7.55
C ASP A 12 -4.17 -2.17 -7.56
N ALA A 13 -4.27 -1.47 -8.70
CA ALA A 13 -5.23 -0.38 -8.90
C ALA A 13 -6.71 -0.84 -8.85
N GLY A 14 -7.00 -2.11 -9.16
CA GLY A 14 -8.35 -2.66 -9.06
C GLY A 14 -8.79 -2.78 -7.61
N GLN A 15 -7.94 -3.35 -6.76
CA GLN A 15 -8.18 -3.44 -5.31
C GLN A 15 -8.26 -2.06 -4.66
N ALA A 16 -7.44 -1.11 -5.09
CA ALA A 16 -7.48 0.26 -4.60
C ALA A 16 -8.86 0.91 -4.81
N ARG A 17 -9.43 0.80 -6.02
CA ARG A 17 -10.79 1.29 -6.32
C ARG A 17 -11.86 0.59 -5.48
N ILE A 18 -11.77 -0.74 -5.34
CA ILE A 18 -12.70 -1.50 -4.50
C ILE A 18 -12.64 -1.04 -3.04
N ALA A 19 -11.44 -0.75 -2.52
CA ALA A 19 -11.27 -0.26 -1.16
C ALA A 19 -11.89 1.13 -0.95
N GLU A 20 -11.68 2.04 -1.92
CA GLU A 20 -12.29 3.38 -1.90
C GLU A 20 -13.83 3.29 -1.97
N ASP A 21 -14.36 2.50 -2.89
CA ASP A 21 -15.81 2.26 -3.04
C ASP A 21 -16.44 1.62 -1.79
N ALA A 22 -15.66 0.79 -1.07
CA ALA A 22 -16.05 0.18 0.19
C ALA A 22 -15.99 1.15 1.39
N GLY A 23 -15.55 2.40 1.19
CA GLY A 23 -15.48 3.42 2.23
C GLY A 23 -14.20 3.37 3.07
N ALA A 24 -13.11 2.80 2.55
CA ALA A 24 -11.80 2.94 3.17
C ALA A 24 -11.41 4.43 3.26
N THR A 25 -10.80 4.84 4.37
CA THR A 25 -10.34 6.23 4.53
C THR A 25 -8.95 6.47 3.97
N ALA A 26 -8.21 5.39 3.68
CA ALA A 26 -6.92 5.38 2.99
C ALA A 26 -6.63 3.95 2.50
N VAL A 27 -5.64 3.81 1.62
CA VAL A 27 -5.09 2.51 1.22
C VAL A 27 -3.61 2.41 1.55
N MET A 28 -3.12 1.19 1.72
CA MET A 28 -1.71 0.87 1.89
C MET A 28 -1.26 0.05 0.67
N ALA A 29 -0.43 0.64 -0.19
CA ALA A 29 0.13 0.02 -1.37
C ALA A 29 1.31 -0.91 -0.98
N LEU A 30 1.24 -2.16 -1.43
CA LEU A 30 2.33 -3.13 -1.30
C LEU A 30 2.21 -4.22 -2.35
N GLU A 31 3.32 -4.73 -2.87
CA GLU A 31 3.33 -5.80 -3.88
C GLU A 31 2.76 -7.15 -3.39
N ARG A 32 2.85 -7.40 -2.08
CA ARG A 32 2.46 -8.68 -1.48
C ARG A 32 1.83 -8.45 -0.13
N VAL A 33 0.66 -9.04 0.10
CA VAL A 33 -0.01 -8.97 1.40
C VAL A 33 0.79 -9.72 2.48
N PRO A 34 0.65 -9.37 3.77
CA PRO A 34 1.44 -9.99 4.84
C PRO A 34 1.32 -11.52 4.93
N SER A 35 0.18 -12.09 4.52
CA SER A 35 0.00 -13.55 4.45
C SER A 35 0.94 -14.19 3.43
N ASP A 36 1.11 -13.57 2.26
CA ASP A 36 2.00 -14.05 1.20
C ASP A 36 3.46 -13.88 1.61
N ILE A 37 3.83 -12.74 2.21
CA ILE A 37 5.19 -12.51 2.73
C ILE A 37 5.57 -13.58 3.75
N ARG A 38 4.66 -13.95 4.65
CA ARG A 38 4.90 -15.01 5.65
C ARG A 38 5.00 -16.40 5.02
N ARG A 39 4.17 -16.69 4.01
CA ARG A 39 4.17 -17.98 3.31
C ARG A 39 5.45 -18.18 2.50
N ASP A 40 5.82 -17.17 1.71
CA ASP A 40 6.90 -17.28 0.72
C ASP A 40 8.28 -17.01 1.34
N GLY A 41 8.31 -16.28 2.46
CA GLY A 41 9.54 -15.92 3.15
C GLY A 41 10.44 -14.96 2.35
N GLY A 42 11.74 -14.97 2.68
CA GLY A 42 12.74 -14.11 2.04
C GLY A 42 12.74 -12.66 2.53
N VAL A 43 13.31 -11.76 1.72
CA VAL A 43 13.46 -10.34 2.07
C VAL A 43 12.33 -9.54 1.41
N ALA A 44 11.45 -8.97 2.24
CA ALA A 44 10.47 -7.98 1.81
C ALA A 44 11.07 -6.57 1.88
N ARG A 45 10.94 -5.80 0.79
CA ARG A 45 11.44 -4.43 0.65
C ARG A 45 10.27 -3.47 0.37
N MET A 46 10.58 -2.19 0.14
CA MET A 46 9.62 -1.25 -0.45
C MET A 46 9.12 -1.79 -1.81
N SER A 47 7.86 -1.47 -2.11
CA SER A 47 7.26 -1.79 -3.42
C SER A 47 7.78 -0.86 -4.51
N ASP A 48 7.76 -1.34 -5.75
CA ASP A 48 8.16 -0.54 -6.91
C ASP A 48 7.40 0.82 -6.94
N PRO A 49 8.11 1.96 -7.08
CA PRO A 49 7.47 3.27 -7.21
C PRO A 49 6.41 3.32 -8.32
N GLU A 50 6.61 2.66 -9.46
CA GLU A 50 5.63 2.66 -10.56
C GLU A 50 4.30 2.02 -10.13
N MET A 51 4.37 0.97 -9.30
CA MET A 51 3.19 0.28 -8.75
C MET A 51 2.45 1.18 -7.74
N ILE A 52 3.19 1.91 -6.91
CA ILE A 52 2.62 2.86 -5.94
C ILE A 52 1.95 4.04 -6.68
N GLU A 53 2.61 4.60 -7.69
CA GLU A 53 2.08 5.69 -8.53
C GLU A 53 0.80 5.27 -9.26
N ALA A 54 0.76 4.03 -9.78
CA ALA A 54 -0.45 3.50 -10.42
C ALA A 54 -1.64 3.39 -9.44
N ILE A 55 -1.39 3.04 -8.17
CA ILE A 55 -2.42 3.03 -7.13
C ILE A 55 -2.85 4.46 -6.77
N GLN A 56 -1.90 5.38 -6.62
CA GLN A 56 -2.18 6.80 -6.37
C GLN A 56 -3.06 7.41 -7.46
N ALA A 57 -2.78 7.11 -8.73
CA ALA A 57 -3.58 7.59 -9.85
C ALA A 57 -4.98 6.97 -9.92
N ALA A 58 -5.22 5.83 -9.25
CA ALA A 58 -6.46 5.08 -9.32
C ALA A 58 -7.53 5.51 -8.31
N VAL A 59 -7.15 6.23 -7.24
CA VAL A 59 -8.05 6.61 -6.12
C VAL A 59 -7.87 8.07 -5.71
N THR A 60 -8.84 8.61 -4.98
CA THR A 60 -8.78 9.98 -4.43
C THR A 60 -8.46 10.03 -2.93
N ILE A 61 -8.64 8.91 -2.22
CA ILE A 61 -8.25 8.76 -0.81
C ILE A 61 -6.72 8.68 -0.64
N PRO A 62 -6.18 9.04 0.54
CA PRO A 62 -4.74 8.95 0.81
C PRO A 62 -4.17 7.56 0.55
N VAL A 63 -2.99 7.52 -0.07
CA VAL A 63 -2.20 6.31 -0.31
C VAL A 63 -0.98 6.31 0.61
N MET A 64 -0.77 5.20 1.32
CA MET A 64 0.41 4.94 2.13
C MET A 64 1.24 3.83 1.47
N ALA A 65 2.54 3.78 1.76
CA ALA A 65 3.44 2.71 1.34
C ALA A 65 4.38 2.32 2.48
N LYS A 66 5.00 1.13 2.39
CA LYS A 66 5.91 0.61 3.42
C LYS A 66 7.37 0.84 3.04
N ALA A 67 8.15 1.31 4.00
CA ALA A 67 9.61 1.28 3.97
C ALA A 67 10.14 0.36 5.09
N ARG A 68 11.33 -0.20 4.91
CA ARG A 68 11.97 -1.04 5.94
C ARG A 68 12.41 -0.21 7.14
N ILE A 69 12.41 -0.84 8.32
CA ILE A 69 12.87 -0.21 9.57
C ILE A 69 14.30 0.28 9.39
N GLY A 70 14.53 1.57 9.65
CA GLY A 70 15.84 2.22 9.54
C GLY A 70 16.31 2.52 8.11
N HIS A 71 15.54 2.18 7.07
CA HIS A 71 15.94 2.36 5.68
C HIS A 71 15.54 3.74 5.13
N PHE A 72 16.22 4.79 5.58
CA PHE A 72 15.91 6.20 5.22
C PHE A 72 15.89 6.45 3.71
N ALA A 73 16.72 5.76 2.93
CA ALA A 73 16.72 5.90 1.47
C ALA A 73 15.44 5.39 0.81
N GLU A 74 14.75 4.40 1.41
CA GLU A 74 13.43 3.97 0.90
C GLU A 74 12.35 5.00 1.26
N ALA A 75 12.47 5.66 2.42
CA ALA A 75 11.52 6.69 2.83
C ALA A 75 11.70 8.05 2.11
N GLN A 76 12.81 8.23 1.38
CA GLN A 76 13.12 9.42 0.59
C GLN A 76 12.70 9.29 -0.87
N ILE A 77 12.45 8.07 -1.34
CA ILE A 77 11.86 7.77 -2.65
C ILE A 77 10.36 8.03 -2.54
#